data_AF-A0A7I4Z281-F1
#
_entry.id   AF-A0A7I4Z281-F1
#
_cell.length_a   1.000
_cell.length_b   1.000
_cell.length_c   1.000
_cell.angle_alpha   90.00
_cell.angle_beta   90.00
_cell.angle_gamma   90.00
#
_symmetry.space_group_name_H-M   'P 1'
#
loop_
_entity.id
_entity.type
_entity.pdbx_description
1 polymer ?
#
loop_
_entity_poly.entity_id
_entity_poly.type
_entity_poly.pdbx_seq_one_letter_code
_entity_poly.pdbx_strand_id
1 'polypeptide(L)'
;MSPPEESTQLRRQIGPFKKLLQRYTSTSTSILKDYQVSPEAHQVDHLDNDELETFPQEISSVRKRLLNTYEKITTLNDAWSTLQHSDANESPIFDKYIAKYGDYRASITAAVNQLEQLDYLMNALD
;
A
#
# COMPACT_ATOMS: atom_id res chain seq x y z
N MET A 1 -24.10 -16.12 0.57
CA MET A 1 -23.44 -15.70 1.82
C MET A 1 -24.36 -14.69 2.48
N SER A 2 -24.53 -14.75 3.80
CA SER A 2 -25.35 -13.73 4.48
C SER A 2 -24.56 -12.42 4.63
N PRO A 3 -25.23 -11.23 4.66
CA PRO A 3 -24.52 -9.95 4.82
C PRO A 3 -23.56 -9.90 6.03
N PRO A 4 -23.89 -10.49 7.21
CA PRO A 4 -22.96 -10.52 8.34
C PRO A 4 -21.71 -11.39 8.12
N GLU A 5 -21.81 -12.47 7.35
CA GLU A 5 -20.68 -13.32 6.98
C GLU A 5 -19.75 -12.60 6.00
N GLU A 6 -20.33 -11.85 5.05
CA GLU A 6 -19.61 -11.02 4.10
C GLU A 6 -18.80 -9.92 4.78
N SER A 7 -19.42 -9.12 5.65
CA SER A 7 -18.73 -8.12 6.47
C SER A 7 -17.59 -8.74 7.30
N THR A 8 -17.83 -9.89 7.92
CA THR A 8 -16.82 -10.60 8.72
C THR A 8 -15.62 -11.02 7.88
N GLN A 9 -15.87 -11.54 6.67
CA GLN A 9 -14.81 -11.97 5.77
C GLN A 9 -13.98 -10.79 5.24
N LEU A 10 -14.62 -9.68 4.87
CA LEU A 10 -13.91 -8.46 4.42
C LEU A 10 -12.98 -7.93 5.51
N ARG A 11 -13.49 -7.76 6.73
CA ARG A 11 -12.72 -7.27 7.89
C ARG A 11 -11.52 -8.14 8.23
N ARG A 12 -11.66 -9.47 8.11
CA ARG A 12 -10.56 -10.44 8.34
C ARG A 12 -9.44 -10.30 7.32
N GLN A 13 -9.76 -9.93 6.08
CA GLN A 13 -8.77 -9.77 5.01
C GLN A 13 -8.07 -8.41 5.04
N ILE A 14 -8.77 -7.35 5.46
CA ILE A 14 -8.20 -5.98 5.52
C ILE A 14 -6.96 -5.92 6.41
N GLY A 15 -6.98 -6.56 7.58
CA GLY A 15 -5.87 -6.51 8.55
C GLY A 15 -4.54 -7.01 7.98
N PRO A 16 -4.49 -8.22 7.38
CA PRO A 16 -3.31 -8.72 6.67
C PRO A 16 -2.80 -7.77 5.57
N PHE A 17 -3.69 -7.26 4.70
CA PHE A 17 -3.26 -6.37 3.63
C PHE A 17 -2.78 -5.01 4.13
N LYS A 18 -3.36 -4.47 5.21
CA LYS A 18 -2.85 -3.27 5.89
C LYS A 18 -1.39 -3.46 6.32
N LYS A 19 -1.07 -4.60 6.94
CA LYS A 19 0.31 -4.90 7.36
C LYS A 19 1.25 -5.04 6.17
N LEU A 20 0.79 -5.64 5.06
CA LEU A 20 1.58 -5.75 3.84
C LEU A 20 1.84 -4.39 3.20
N LEU A 21 0.86 -3.48 3.16
CA LEU A 21 1.05 -2.10 2.68
C LEU A 21 2.14 -1.39 3.46
N GLN A 22 2.03 -1.42 4.79
CA GLN A 22 3.00 -0.80 5.69
C GLN A 22 4.41 -1.39 5.48
N ARG A 23 4.49 -2.71 5.33
CA ARG A 23 5.75 -3.41 5.06
C ARG A 23 6.37 -2.93 3.76
N TYR A 24 5.65 -2.98 2.64
CA TYR A 24 6.22 -2.64 1.34
C TYR A 24 6.55 -1.15 1.20
N THR A 25 5.78 -0.28 1.86
CA THR A 25 6.12 1.16 1.96
C THR A 25 7.41 1.36 2.76
N SER A 26 7.59 0.62 3.86
CA SER A 26 8.84 0.69 4.64
C SER A 26 10.02 0.10 3.85
N THR A 27 9.79 -0.99 3.11
CA THR A 27 10.82 -1.62 2.26
C THR A 27 11.27 -0.68 1.15
N SER A 28 10.35 -0.02 0.44
CA SER A 28 10.75 0.95 -0.59
C SER A 28 11.54 2.12 0.02
N THR A 29 11.10 2.64 1.17
CA THR A 29 11.84 3.69 1.90
C THR A 29 13.26 3.24 2.28
N SER A 30 13.41 1.97 2.68
CA SER A 30 14.71 1.42 3.07
C SER A 30 15.62 1.28 1.86
N ILE A 31 15.12 0.76 0.73
CA ILE A 31 15.88 0.67 -0.52
C ILE A 31 16.35 2.07 -0.94
N LEU A 32 15.45 3.06 -1.00
CA LEU A 32 15.84 4.43 -1.37
C LEU A 32 16.94 4.98 -0.44
N LYS A 33 16.86 4.70 0.86
CA LYS A 33 17.88 5.11 1.83
C LYS A 33 19.20 4.39 1.63
N ASP A 34 19.18 3.08 1.37
CA ASP A 34 20.39 2.26 1.22
C ASP A 34 21.21 2.73 0.00
N TYR A 35 20.51 3.11 -1.08
CA TYR A 35 21.10 3.70 -2.29
C TYR A 35 21.24 5.23 -2.25
N GLN A 36 20.93 5.87 -1.12
CA GLN A 36 21.00 7.33 -0.92
C GLN A 36 20.20 8.15 -1.96
N VAL A 37 19.11 7.58 -2.48
CA VAL A 37 18.22 8.24 -3.44
C VAL A 37 17.12 9.00 -2.69
N SER A 38 17.00 10.30 -2.94
CA SER A 38 15.87 11.09 -2.44
C SER A 38 14.63 10.83 -3.31
N PRO A 39 13.46 10.51 -2.69
CA PRO A 39 12.19 10.36 -3.39
C PRO A 39 11.74 11.61 -4.14
N GLU A 40 12.25 12.79 -3.79
CA GLU A 40 11.87 14.07 -4.39
C GLU A 40 12.86 14.50 -5.48
N ALA A 41 14.15 14.24 -5.28
CA ALA A 41 15.19 14.65 -6.21
C ALA A 41 15.27 13.73 -7.44
N HIS A 42 14.92 12.45 -7.28
CA HIS A 42 14.99 11.42 -8.34
C HIS A 42 16.38 11.33 -9.01
N GLN A 43 17.42 11.75 -8.29
CA GLN A 43 18.80 11.75 -8.77
C GLN A 43 19.47 10.42 -8.43
N VAL A 44 20.08 9.81 -9.45
CA VAL A 44 20.81 8.54 -9.34
C VAL A 44 22.22 8.62 -9.94
N ASP A 45 22.68 9.83 -10.28
CA ASP A 45 23.98 10.07 -10.94
C ASP A 45 25.18 9.63 -10.09
N HIS A 46 24.96 9.44 -8.77
CA HIS A 46 25.98 8.97 -7.84
C HIS A 46 26.09 7.44 -7.77
N LEU A 47 25.16 6.71 -8.36
CA LEU A 47 25.18 5.24 -8.38
C LEU A 47 26.24 4.73 -9.35
N ASP A 48 26.96 3.69 -8.95
CA ASP A 48 27.88 2.98 -9.85
C ASP A 48 27.15 2.00 -10.79
N ASN A 49 27.90 1.35 -11.69
CA ASN A 49 27.30 0.45 -12.68
C ASN A 49 26.58 -0.76 -12.07
N ASP A 50 27.11 -1.31 -10.96
CA ASP A 50 26.51 -2.49 -10.31
C ASP A 50 25.23 -2.09 -9.57
N GLU A 51 25.25 -0.91 -8.96
CA GLU A 51 24.08 -0.29 -8.33
C GLU A 51 23.01 0.08 -9.37
N LEU A 52 23.39 0.60 -10.54
CA LEU A 52 22.48 0.91 -11.64
C LEU A 52 21.84 -0.35 -12.26
N GLU A 53 22.46 -1.53 -12.14
CA GLU A 53 21.84 -2.80 -12.53
C GLU A 53 20.87 -3.31 -11.46
N THR A 54 21.22 -3.18 -10.18
CA THR A 54 20.48 -3.79 -9.06
C THR A 54 19.33 -2.92 -8.56
N PHE A 55 19.55 -1.62 -8.39
CA PHE A 55 18.59 -0.68 -7.84
C PHE A 55 17.25 -0.65 -8.59
N PRO A 56 17.21 -0.52 -9.94
CA PRO A 56 15.95 -0.49 -10.66
C PRO A 56 15.15 -1.79 -10.50
N GLN A 57 15.82 -2.94 -10.39
CA GLN A 57 15.18 -4.24 -10.19
C GLN A 57 14.54 -4.34 -8.79
N GLU A 58 15.23 -3.88 -7.76
CA GLU A 58 14.70 -3.84 -6.40
C GLU A 58 13.49 -2.91 -6.28
N ILE A 59 13.58 -1.71 -6.85
CA ILE A 59 12.48 -0.74 -6.88
C ILE A 59 11.28 -1.29 -7.65
N SER A 60 11.49 -1.84 -8.85
CA SER A 60 10.42 -2.44 -9.65
C SER A 60 9.73 -3.60 -8.91
N SER A 61 10.51 -4.46 -8.24
CA SER A 61 10.00 -5.58 -7.45
C SER A 61 9.15 -5.13 -6.26
N VAL A 62 9.61 -4.16 -5.46
CA VAL A 62 8.83 -3.66 -4.32
C VAL A 62 7.59 -2.88 -4.79
N ARG A 63 7.72 -2.08 -5.86
CA ARG A 63 6.62 -1.31 -6.47
C ARG A 63 5.50 -2.23 -6.96
N LYS A 64 5.83 -3.32 -7.65
CA LYS A 64 4.85 -4.35 -8.07
C LYS A 64 4.14 -4.99 -6.88
N ARG A 65 4.85 -5.32 -5.81
CA ARG A 65 4.26 -5.91 -4.59
C ARG A 65 3.36 -4.92 -3.87
N LEU A 66 3.76 -3.65 -3.80
CA LEU A 66 2.99 -2.57 -3.21
C LEU A 66 1.69 -2.36 -4.00
N LEU A 67 1.77 -2.24 -5.33
CA LEU A 67 0.62 -2.05 -6.22
C LEU A 67 -0.41 -3.19 -6.07
N ASN A 68 0.04 -4.45 -6.17
CA ASN A 68 -0.84 -5.61 -6.01
C ASN A 68 -1.51 -5.66 -4.62
N THR A 69 -0.85 -5.14 -3.60
CA THR A 69 -1.39 -5.09 -2.22
C THR A 69 -2.40 -3.95 -2.09
N TYR A 70 -2.08 -2.79 -2.67
CA TYR A 70 -2.93 -1.62 -2.74
C TYR A 70 -4.26 -1.93 -3.45
N GLU A 71 -4.22 -2.50 -4.65
CA GLU A 71 -5.42 -2.86 -5.41
C GLU A 71 -6.35 -3.79 -4.61
N LYS A 72 -5.77 -4.77 -3.91
CA LYS A 72 -6.55 -5.72 -3.10
C LYS A 72 -7.23 -5.05 -1.91
N ILE A 73 -6.52 -4.22 -1.14
CA ILE A 73 -7.13 -3.57 0.02
C ILE A 73 -8.12 -2.49 -0.39
N THR A 74 -7.91 -1.80 -1.52
CA THR A 74 -8.89 -0.84 -2.07
C THR A 74 -10.16 -1.56 -2.50
N THR A 75 -10.05 -2.73 -3.16
CA THR A 75 -11.22 -3.55 -3.49
C THR A 75 -12.00 -3.97 -2.24
N LEU A 76 -11.31 -4.38 -1.16
CA LEU A 76 -11.95 -4.73 0.12
C LEU A 76 -12.59 -3.52 0.80
N ASN A 77 -11.92 -2.36 0.73
CA ASN A 77 -12.43 -1.10 1.24
C ASN A 77 -13.72 -0.70 0.54
N ASP A 78 -13.76 -0.80 -0.78
CA ASP A 78 -14.91 -0.38 -1.59
C ASP A 78 -16.09 -1.33 -1.38
N ALA A 79 -15.83 -2.63 -1.28
CA ALA A 79 -16.85 -3.63 -0.93
C ALA A 79 -17.44 -3.36 0.46
N TRP A 80 -16.60 -3.11 1.47
CA TRP A 80 -17.10 -2.86 2.82
C TRP A 80 -17.75 -1.48 2.96
N SER A 81 -17.29 -0.49 2.20
CA SER A 81 -17.96 0.81 2.10
C SER A 81 -19.34 0.65 1.49
N THR A 82 -19.49 -0.17 0.43
CA THR A 82 -20.80 -0.46 -0.17
C THR A 82 -21.74 -1.11 0.83
N LEU A 83 -21.27 -2.07 1.64
CA LEU A 83 -22.06 -2.67 2.72
C LEU A 83 -22.47 -1.65 3.79
N GLN A 84 -21.59 -0.71 4.15
CA GLN A 84 -21.94 0.36 5.10
C GLN A 84 -23.05 1.28 4.58
N HIS A 85 -23.15 1.48 3.26
CA HIS A 85 -24.22 2.27 2.66
C HIS A 85 -25.54 1.49 2.56
N SER A 86 -25.50 0.16 2.45
CA SER A 86 -26.68 -0.69 2.31
C SER A 86 -27.24 -1.21 3.64
N ASP A 87 -26.42 -1.28 4.69
CA ASP A 87 -26.82 -1.75 6.03
C ASP A 87 -26.34 -0.79 7.13
N ALA A 88 -27.29 -0.12 7.80
CA ALA A 88 -27.02 0.80 8.89
C ALA A 88 -26.32 0.14 10.10
N ASN A 89 -26.40 -1.20 10.24
CA ASN A 89 -25.72 -1.93 11.31
C ASN A 89 -24.19 -2.01 11.09
N GLU A 90 -23.70 -1.76 9.87
CA GLU A 90 -22.27 -1.84 9.56
C GLU A 90 -21.48 -0.63 10.04
N SER A 91 -22.09 0.56 10.13
CA SER A 91 -21.43 1.77 10.65
C SER A 91 -20.84 1.57 12.06
N PRO A 92 -21.60 1.10 13.08
CA PRO A 92 -21.02 0.83 14.40
C PRO A 92 -20.03 -0.34 14.41
N ILE A 93 -20.09 -1.25 13.43
CA ILE A 93 -19.10 -2.34 13.27
C ILE A 93 -17.78 -1.76 12.74
N PHE A 94 -17.85 -0.85 11.77
CA PHE A 94 -16.72 -0.13 11.23
C PHE A 94 -16.01 0.68 12.33
N ASP A 95 -16.76 1.47 13.10
CA ASP A 95 -16.20 2.26 14.21
C ASP A 95 -15.46 1.39 15.22
N LYS A 96 -16.07 0.25 15.62
CA LYS A 96 -15.42 -0.72 16.51
C LYS A 96 -14.17 -1.34 15.91
N TYR A 97 -14.17 -1.62 14.61
CA TYR A 97 -13.01 -2.16 13.92
C TYR A 97 -11.86 -1.16 13.91
N ILE A 98 -12.13 0.09 13.53
CA ILE A 98 -11.13 1.15 13.46
C ILE A 98 -10.58 1.49 14.85
N ALA A 99 -11.43 1.55 15.87
CA ALA A 99 -10.99 1.75 17.26
C ALA A 99 -10.06 0.62 17.75
N LYS A 100 -10.32 -0.62 17.33
CA LYS A 100 -9.54 -1.79 17.78
C LYS A 100 -8.25 -2.02 16.98
N TYR A 101 -8.29 -1.81 15.67
CA TYR A 101 -7.20 -2.20 14.75
C TYR A 101 -6.51 -1.00 14.07
N GLY A 102 -6.99 0.22 14.35
CA GLY A 102 -6.52 1.48 13.77
C GLY A 102 -7.05 1.68 12.35
N ASP A 103 -7.18 2.94 11.93
CA ASP A 103 -7.68 3.27 10.60
C ASP A 103 -6.70 2.81 9.52
N TYR A 104 -7.15 1.89 8.68
CA TYR A 104 -6.34 1.34 7.59
C TYR A 104 -6.33 2.25 6.37
N ARG A 105 -7.30 3.18 6.24
CA ARG A 105 -7.40 4.09 5.09
C ARG A 105 -6.18 5.02 5.00
N ALA A 106 -5.62 5.42 6.15
CA ALA A 106 -4.35 6.13 6.19
C ALA A 106 -3.20 5.33 5.55
N SER A 107 -3.20 4.00 5.69
CA SER A 107 -2.20 3.14 5.02
C SER A 107 -2.44 3.03 3.51
N ILE A 108 -3.70 3.08 3.05
CA ILE A 108 -4.04 3.16 1.62
C ILE A 108 -3.51 4.47 1.03
N THR A 109 -3.77 5.60 1.69
CA THR A 109 -3.26 6.91 1.26
C THR A 109 -1.73 6.96 1.22
N ALA A 110 -1.06 6.43 2.24
CA ALA A 110 0.41 6.36 2.24
C ALA A 110 0.95 5.50 1.08
N ALA A 111 0.29 4.37 0.79
CA ALA A 111 0.70 3.47 -0.28
C ALA A 111 0.54 4.09 -1.68
N VAL A 112 -0.54 4.83 -1.95
CA VAL A 112 -0.71 5.49 -3.26
C VAL A 112 0.32 6.59 -3.47
N ASN A 113 0.59 7.42 -2.45
CA ASN A 113 1.63 8.45 -2.54
C ASN A 113 3.02 7.82 -2.78
N GLN A 114 3.31 6.71 -2.11
CA GLN A 114 4.57 5.99 -2.32
C GLN A 114 4.65 5.40 -3.73
N LEU A 115 3.56 4.86 -4.27
CA LEU A 115 3.53 4.35 -5.65
C LEU A 115 3.80 5.46 -6.66
N GLU A 116 3.16 6.63 -6.49
CA GLU A 116 3.40 7.79 -7.35
C GLU A 116 4.88 8.20 -7.36
N GLN A 117 5.52 8.27 -6.18
CA GLN A 117 6.95 8.57 -6.08
C GLN A 117 7.83 7.54 -6.80
N LEU A 118 7.55 6.24 -6.62
CA LEU A 118 8.30 5.18 -7.30
C LEU A 118 8.10 5.23 -8.82
N ASP A 119 6.92 5.64 -9.29
CA ASP A 119 6.64 5.77 -10.72
C ASP A 119 7.43 6.91 -11.35
N TYR A 120 7.50 8.06 -10.68
CA TYR A 120 8.36 9.17 -11.12
C TYR A 120 9.84 8.75 -11.17
N LEU A 121 10.29 7.99 -10.17
CA LEU A 121 11.67 7.50 -10.13
C LEU A 121 12.00 6.53 -11.26
N MET A 122 11.15 5.53 -11.49
CA MET A 122 11.39 4.58 -12.58
C MET A 122 11.34 5.25 -13.95
N ASN A 123 10.45 6.23 -14.15
CA ASN A 123 10.41 7.00 -15.40
C ASN A 123 11.67 7.86 -15.62
N ALA A 124 12.43 8.19 -14.57
CA ALA A 124 13.70 8.88 -14.67
C ALA A 124 14.88 7.94 -14.94
N LEU A 125 14.69 6.63 -14.73
CA LEU A 125 15.69 5.58 -14.95
C LEU A 125 15.60 4.94 -16.34
N ASP A 126 14.45 5.02 -17.00
CA ASP A 126 14.19 4.59 -18.38
C ASP A 126 14.78 5.56 -19.42
#